data_AF-A0A5C8T606-F1
#
_entry.id   AF-A0A5C8T606-F1
#
_cell.length_a   1.000
_cell.length_b   1.000
_cell.length_c   1.000
_cell.angle_alpha   90.00
_cell.angle_beta   90.00
_cell.angle_gamma   90.00
#
_symmetry.space_group_name_H-M   'P 1'
#
loop_
_entity.id
_entity.type
_entity.pdbx_description
1 polymer ?
#
loop_
_entity_poly.entity_id
_entity_poly.type
_entity_poly.pdbx_seq_one_letter_code
_entity_poly.pdbx_strand_id
1 'polypeptide(L)'
;MPETMDWRDLDRADLSRAYDNSGAVADSAAIVAGWRTRSAAFREAQVDALDLAYGQGERQRIDVFRCGRPSAPMLAFLHGGYWQRNDRRGFSCMAEGPLARGLDVALVGYTLAPEARLTDIVAEAHAALALLRAEG
;
A
#
# COMPACT_ATOMS: atom_id res chain seq x y z
N MET A 1 33.06 -19.28 11.02
CA MET A 1 31.92 -18.53 10.44
C MET A 1 31.79 -19.01 9.01
N PRO A 2 30.60 -19.41 8.53
CA PRO A 2 30.48 -19.75 7.11
C PRO A 2 30.78 -18.50 6.29
N GLU A 3 31.58 -18.67 5.23
CA GLU A 3 31.83 -17.60 4.26
C GLU A 3 30.50 -17.06 3.75
N THR A 4 30.37 -15.73 3.73
CA THR A 4 29.20 -15.09 3.14
C THR A 4 29.32 -15.21 1.62
N MET A 5 28.42 -15.97 1.01
CA MET A 5 28.34 -16.13 -0.44
C MET A 5 28.03 -14.77 -1.09
N ASP A 6 28.83 -14.33 -2.08
CA ASP A 6 28.53 -13.11 -2.84
C ASP A 6 27.32 -13.38 -3.74
N TRP A 7 26.35 -12.46 -3.76
CA TRP A 7 25.15 -12.59 -4.60
C TRP A 7 25.49 -12.64 -6.09
N ARG A 8 26.66 -12.12 -6.49
CA ARG A 8 27.15 -12.17 -7.87
C ARG A 8 27.48 -13.59 -8.34
N ASP A 9 27.74 -14.50 -7.42
CA ASP A 9 28.08 -15.89 -7.71
C ASP A 9 26.83 -16.80 -7.70
N LEU A 10 25.66 -16.27 -7.33
CA LEU A 10 24.40 -17.00 -7.36
C LEU A 10 23.90 -17.18 -8.80
N ASP A 11 23.34 -18.34 -9.08
CA ASP A 11 22.64 -18.56 -10.34
C ASP A 11 21.30 -17.80 -10.37
N ARG A 12 20.64 -17.82 -11.54
CA ARG A 12 19.35 -17.13 -11.73
C ARG A 12 18.25 -17.67 -10.82
N ALA A 13 18.24 -18.96 -10.53
CA ALA A 13 17.21 -19.57 -9.68
C ALA A 13 17.38 -19.11 -8.23
N ASP A 14 18.60 -19.09 -7.73
CA ASP A 14 18.93 -18.62 -6.39
C ASP A 14 18.65 -17.13 -6.23
N LEU A 15 18.99 -16.31 -7.23
CA LEU A 15 18.62 -14.90 -7.25
C LEU A 15 17.09 -14.71 -7.26
N SER A 16 16.37 -15.49 -8.06
CA SER A 16 14.90 -15.39 -8.12
C SER A 16 14.27 -15.74 -6.78
N ARG A 17 14.75 -16.82 -6.13
CA ARG A 17 14.33 -17.25 -4.81
C ARG A 17 14.64 -16.20 -3.73
N ALA A 18 15.75 -15.48 -3.84
CA ALA A 18 16.11 -14.42 -2.90
C ALA A 18 15.14 -13.22 -2.93
N TYR A 19 14.43 -13.00 -4.05
CA TYR A 19 13.41 -11.95 -4.18
C TYR A 19 11.97 -12.46 -4.00
N ASP A 20 11.77 -13.78 -3.88
CA ASP A 20 10.45 -14.37 -3.69
C ASP A 20 10.02 -14.36 -2.22
N ASN A 21 9.57 -13.19 -1.76
CA ASN A 21 9.00 -13.04 -0.43
C ASN A 21 7.74 -13.90 -0.21
N SER A 22 7.00 -14.23 -1.27
CA SER A 22 5.79 -15.05 -1.15
C SER A 22 6.15 -16.51 -0.88
N GLY A 23 7.18 -17.03 -1.54
CA GLY A 23 7.73 -18.36 -1.29
C GLY A 23 8.51 -18.47 0.02
N ALA A 24 9.11 -17.36 0.48
CA ALA A 24 9.88 -17.33 1.73
C ALA A 24 9.01 -17.30 2.99
N VAL A 25 7.74 -16.88 2.89
CA VAL A 25 6.80 -16.78 4.02
C VAL A 25 5.72 -17.85 3.89
N ALA A 26 5.69 -18.78 4.86
CA ALA A 26 4.63 -19.78 4.95
C ALA A 26 3.25 -19.10 4.96
N ASP A 27 2.29 -19.68 4.25
CA ASP A 27 0.90 -19.22 4.16
C ASP A 27 0.72 -17.78 3.65
N SER A 28 1.71 -17.21 2.94
CA SER A 28 1.65 -15.83 2.42
C SER A 28 0.37 -15.52 1.65
N ALA A 29 -0.10 -16.45 0.81
CA ALA A 29 -1.35 -16.30 0.07
C ALA A 29 -2.59 -16.23 0.99
N ALA A 30 -2.65 -17.06 2.02
CA ALA A 30 -3.75 -17.07 2.98
C ALA A 30 -3.74 -15.80 3.85
N ILE A 31 -2.55 -15.33 4.25
CA ILE A 31 -2.38 -14.07 4.98
C ILE A 31 -2.91 -12.88 4.16
N VAL A 32 -2.52 -12.79 2.88
CA VAL A 32 -2.99 -11.73 1.98
C VAL A 32 -4.50 -11.82 1.75
N ALA A 33 -5.05 -13.04 1.59
CA ALA A 33 -6.49 -13.23 1.48
C ALA A 33 -7.22 -12.76 2.75
N GLY A 34 -6.69 -13.07 3.93
CA GLY A 34 -7.21 -12.60 5.21
C GLY A 34 -7.23 -11.07 5.32
N TRP A 35 -6.19 -10.38 4.84
CA TRP A 35 -6.17 -8.92 4.78
C TRP A 35 -7.27 -8.36 3.87
N ARG A 36 -7.51 -8.98 2.71
CA ARG A 36 -8.57 -8.56 1.79
C ARG A 36 -9.96 -8.73 2.41
N THR A 37 -10.22 -9.86 3.06
CA THR A 37 -11.49 -10.12 3.75
C THR A 37 -11.74 -9.10 4.86
N ARG A 38 -10.75 -8.86 5.73
CA ARG A 38 -10.89 -7.84 6.79
C ARG A 38 -11.04 -6.44 6.22
N SER A 39 -10.32 -6.12 5.15
CA SER A 39 -10.44 -4.81 4.52
C SER A 39 -11.81 -4.58 3.89
N ALA A 40 -12.43 -5.60 3.30
CA ALA A 40 -13.81 -5.50 2.81
C ALA A 40 -14.78 -5.21 3.97
N ALA A 41 -14.72 -6.01 5.05
CA ALA A 41 -15.55 -5.81 6.24
C ALA A 41 -15.34 -4.43 6.89
N PHE A 42 -14.09 -3.98 6.99
CA PHE A 42 -13.76 -2.65 7.52
C PHE A 42 -14.40 -1.53 6.69
N ARG A 43 -14.38 -1.64 5.36
CA ARG A 43 -14.99 -0.64 4.48
C ARG A 43 -16.51 -0.61 4.56
N GLU A 44 -17.15 -1.76 4.70
CA GLU A 44 -18.60 -1.82 4.92
C GLU A 44 -19.02 -1.08 6.20
N ALA A 45 -18.16 -1.09 7.23
CA ALA A 45 -18.37 -0.36 8.47
C ALA A 45 -18.01 1.13 8.42
N GLN A 46 -17.32 1.60 7.37
CA GLN A 46 -16.80 2.97 7.24
C GLN A 46 -17.43 3.67 6.03
N VAL A 47 -18.70 4.04 6.18
CA VAL A 47 -19.54 4.60 5.10
C VAL A 47 -19.04 5.97 4.61
N ASP A 48 -18.33 6.72 5.45
CA ASP A 48 -17.91 8.10 5.17
C ASP A 48 -16.45 8.22 4.65
N ALA A 49 -15.88 7.14 4.12
CA ALA A 49 -14.55 7.20 3.53
C ALA A 49 -14.54 8.10 2.28
N LEU A 50 -13.68 9.12 2.26
CA LEU A 50 -13.53 10.01 1.10
C LEU A 50 -12.67 9.31 0.02
N ASP A 51 -13.16 9.29 -1.23
CA ASP A 51 -12.40 8.81 -2.40
C ASP A 51 -11.89 10.02 -3.21
N LEU A 52 -10.67 10.48 -2.88
CA LEU A 52 -10.07 11.67 -3.47
C LEU A 52 -9.28 11.33 -4.73
N ALA A 53 -9.52 12.06 -5.83
CA ALA A 53 -8.71 11.96 -7.03
C ALA A 53 -7.55 12.97 -7.00
N TYR A 54 -6.31 12.47 -7.08
CA TYR A 54 -5.12 13.32 -7.23
C TYR A 54 -4.60 13.39 -8.68
N GLY A 55 -5.24 12.64 -9.58
CA GLY A 55 -4.91 12.64 -11.00
C GLY A 55 -5.97 11.93 -11.85
N GLN A 56 -5.72 11.86 -13.15
CA GLN A 56 -6.69 11.40 -14.14
C GLN A 56 -6.78 9.87 -14.25
N GLY A 57 -5.74 9.15 -13.81
CA GLY A 57 -5.71 7.69 -13.86
C GLY A 57 -6.73 7.06 -12.91
N GLU A 58 -7.29 5.91 -13.27
CA GLU A 58 -8.25 5.17 -12.44
C GLU A 58 -7.69 4.84 -11.05
N ARG A 59 -6.40 4.49 -11.00
CA ARG A 59 -5.69 4.12 -9.77
C ARG A 59 -5.15 5.32 -8.99
N GLN A 60 -5.21 6.52 -9.56
CA GLN A 60 -4.73 7.76 -8.95
C GLN A 60 -5.78 8.32 -7.97
N ARG A 61 -6.03 7.55 -6.92
CA ARG A 61 -7.08 7.75 -5.92
C ARG A 61 -6.56 7.52 -4.51
N ILE A 62 -7.13 8.23 -3.54
CA ILE A 62 -6.80 8.12 -2.13
C ILE A 62 -8.08 7.87 -1.35
N ASP A 63 -8.10 6.81 -0.54
CA ASP A 63 -9.18 6.61 0.42
C ASP A 63 -8.78 7.24 1.76
N VAL A 64 -9.55 8.21 2.26
CA VAL A 64 -9.28 8.86 3.55
C VAL A 64 -10.29 8.40 4.60
N PHE A 65 -9.77 7.86 5.69
CA PHE A 65 -10.51 7.50 6.90
C PHE A 65 -10.18 8.49 8.01
N ARG A 66 -11.20 9.08 8.63
CA ARG A 66 -11.04 10.08 9.69
C ARG A 66 -11.26 9.45 11.06
N CYS A 67 -10.43 9.78 12.04
CA CYS A 67 -10.56 9.30 13.41
C CYS A 67 -11.59 10.10 14.24
N GLY A 68 -12.20 11.13 13.64
CA GLY A 68 -13.20 12.00 14.27
C GLY A 68 -12.65 13.11 15.16
N ARG A 69 -11.32 13.21 15.32
CA ARG A 69 -10.69 14.31 16.06
C ARG A 69 -10.45 15.51 15.14
N PRO A 70 -10.71 16.74 15.59
CA PRO A 70 -10.35 17.91 14.82
C PRO A 70 -8.83 18.00 14.66
N SER A 71 -8.38 18.34 13.45
CA SER A 71 -6.95 18.56 13.13
C SER A 71 -6.05 17.38 13.51
N ALA A 72 -6.56 16.15 13.35
CA ALA A 72 -5.78 14.94 13.60
C ALA A 72 -4.58 14.83 12.64
N PRO A 73 -3.40 14.39 13.13
CA PRO A 73 -2.30 14.05 12.24
C PRO A 73 -2.70 12.90 11.31
N MET A 74 -2.17 12.92 10.08
CA MET A 74 -2.51 11.94 9.06
C MET A 74 -1.35 10.98 8.77
N LEU A 75 -1.65 9.68 8.69
CA LEU A 75 -0.77 8.64 8.18
C LEU A 75 -1.11 8.34 6.72
N ALA A 76 -0.16 8.57 5.81
CA ALA A 76 -0.28 8.13 4.42
C ALA A 76 0.32 6.73 4.26
N PHE A 77 -0.47 5.80 3.72
CA PHE A 77 -0.10 4.40 3.50
C PHE A 77 0.00 4.11 2.00
N LEU A 78 1.17 3.68 1.54
CA LEU A 78 1.40 3.18 0.19
C LEU A 78 1.57 1.67 0.27
N HIS A 79 0.78 0.93 -0.51
CA HIS A 79 0.78 -0.52 -0.44
C HIS A 79 2.06 -1.15 -1.04
N GLY A 80 2.32 -2.41 -0.70
CA GLY A 80 3.37 -3.20 -1.34
C GLY A 80 2.89 -3.87 -2.62
N GLY A 81 3.72 -4.72 -3.22
CA GLY A 81 3.36 -5.48 -4.41
C GLY A 81 4.34 -5.34 -5.57
N TYR A 82 5.61 -5.02 -5.28
CA TYR A 82 6.66 -4.95 -6.29
C TYR A 82 6.30 -4.08 -7.51
N TRP A 83 5.49 -3.03 -7.24
CA TRP A 83 4.93 -2.09 -8.22
C TRP A 83 4.10 -2.72 -9.36
N GLN A 84 3.73 -3.99 -9.23
CA GLN A 84 3.10 -4.79 -10.29
C GLN A 84 1.78 -5.44 -9.87
N ARG A 85 1.46 -5.39 -8.57
CA ARG A 85 0.25 -6.02 -8.02
C ARG A 85 -0.35 -5.20 -6.90
N ASN A 86 -1.55 -5.63 -6.52
CA ASN A 86 -2.39 -5.15 -5.45
C ASN A 86 -3.16 -3.85 -5.74
N ASP A 87 -4.04 -3.50 -4.81
CA ASP A 87 -4.83 -2.28 -4.79
C ASP A 87 -4.95 -1.77 -3.35
N ARG A 88 -5.02 -0.45 -3.17
CA ARG A 88 -5.14 0.22 -1.87
C ARG A 88 -6.30 -0.36 -1.03
N ARG A 89 -7.42 -0.74 -1.66
CA ARG A 89 -8.62 -1.21 -0.97
C ARG A 89 -8.38 -2.52 -0.23
N GLY A 90 -7.47 -3.36 -0.74
CA GLY A 90 -7.10 -4.64 -0.12
C GLY A 90 -6.33 -4.52 1.21
N PHE A 91 -5.96 -3.29 1.61
CA PHE A 91 -5.24 -2.99 2.85
C PHE A 91 -6.01 -2.08 3.80
N SER A 92 -7.30 -1.80 3.55
CA SER A 92 -8.11 -0.89 4.38
C SER A 92 -8.11 -1.27 5.86
N CYS A 93 -8.05 -2.56 6.22
CA CYS A 93 -7.97 -3.00 7.63
C CYS A 93 -6.71 -2.50 8.36
N MET A 94 -5.65 -2.09 7.65
CA MET A 94 -4.46 -1.52 8.26
C MET A 94 -4.72 -0.13 8.89
N ALA A 95 -5.84 0.52 8.54
CA ALA A 95 -6.24 1.79 9.13
C ALA A 95 -6.78 1.66 10.56
N GLU A 96 -7.28 0.48 10.96
CA GLU A 96 -7.91 0.27 12.28
C GLU A 96 -7.00 0.69 13.44
N GLY A 97 -5.74 0.28 13.41
CA GLY A 97 -4.76 0.59 14.45
C GLY A 97 -4.49 2.09 14.59
N PRO A 98 -4.05 2.79 13.52
CA PRO A 98 -3.84 4.23 13.55
C PRO A 98 -5.09 5.04 13.92
N LEU A 99 -6.26 4.70 13.38
CA LEU A 99 -7.53 5.38 13.71
C LEU A 99 -7.83 5.30 15.20
N ALA A 100 -7.67 4.12 15.81
CA ALA A 100 -7.84 3.91 17.25
C ALA A 100 -6.83 4.71 18.10
N ARG A 101 -5.75 5.21 17.50
CA ARG A 101 -4.75 6.09 18.14
C ARG A 101 -4.93 7.57 17.81
N GLY A 102 -6.03 7.94 17.16
CA GLY A 102 -6.36 9.32 16.83
C GLY A 102 -5.55 9.89 15.67
N LEU A 103 -5.15 9.03 14.73
CA LEU A 103 -4.56 9.41 13.45
C LEU A 103 -5.61 9.24 12.35
N ASP A 104 -5.74 10.22 11.48
CA ASP A 104 -6.41 10.01 10.20
C ASP A 104 -5.53 9.13 9.30
N VAL A 105 -6.13 8.39 8.37
CA VAL A 105 -5.39 7.47 7.50
C VAL A 105 -5.78 7.68 6.05
N ALA A 106 -4.79 7.89 5.20
CA ALA A 106 -4.94 8.00 3.77
C ALA A 106 -4.29 6.79 3.08
N LEU A 107 -5.06 5.93 2.45
CA LEU A 107 -4.54 4.83 1.63
C LEU A 107 -4.40 5.31 0.20
N VAL A 108 -3.16 5.36 -0.29
CA VAL A 108 -2.82 5.91 -1.60
C VAL A 108 -2.76 4.78 -2.62
N GLY A 109 -3.61 4.85 -3.63
CA GLY A 109 -3.49 4.06 -4.86
C GLY A 109 -2.48 4.70 -5.80
N TYR A 110 -1.94 3.90 -6.72
CA TYR A 110 -1.04 4.35 -7.79
C TYR A 110 -1.07 3.35 -8.95
N THR A 111 -0.76 3.81 -10.15
CA THR A 111 -0.67 2.99 -11.37
C THR A 111 0.42 1.92 -11.21
N LEU A 112 0.24 0.76 -11.82
CA LEU A 112 1.20 -0.35 -11.72
C LEU A 112 2.01 -0.48 -13.00
N ALA A 113 3.13 -1.20 -12.92
CA ALA A 113 3.80 -1.72 -14.09
C ALA A 113 3.03 -2.95 -14.62
N PRO A 114 3.03 -3.17 -15.96
CA PRO A 114 3.81 -2.45 -16.96
C PRO A 114 3.18 -1.14 -17.48
N GLU A 115 1.98 -0.77 -17.02
CA GLU A 115 1.26 0.42 -17.51
C GLU A 115 1.98 1.73 -17.19
N ALA A 116 2.71 1.78 -16.06
CA ALA A 116 3.56 2.88 -15.63
C ALA A 116 5.00 2.40 -15.36
N ARG A 117 5.98 3.29 -15.60
CA ARG A 117 7.36 3.07 -15.17
C ARG A 117 7.50 3.44 -13.70
N LEU A 118 8.52 2.92 -13.02
CA LEU A 118 8.76 3.25 -11.61
C LEU A 118 8.91 4.76 -11.36
N THR A 119 9.49 5.50 -12.31
CA THR A 119 9.60 6.97 -12.23
C THR A 119 8.23 7.65 -12.25
N ASP A 120 7.28 7.12 -13.00
CA ASP A 120 5.91 7.65 -13.08
C ASP A 120 5.17 7.35 -11.76
N ILE A 121 5.34 6.14 -11.21
CA ILE A 121 4.78 5.75 -9.91
C ILE A 121 5.32 6.64 -8.78
N VAL A 122 6.61 6.97 -8.80
CA VAL A 122 7.20 7.92 -7.85
C VAL A 122 6.57 9.30 -8.00
N ALA A 123 6.41 9.80 -9.23
CA ALA A 123 5.76 11.08 -9.48
C ALA A 123 4.30 11.08 -8.99
N GLU A 124 3.56 10.00 -9.16
CA GLU A 124 2.21 9.83 -8.61
C GLU A 124 2.19 9.89 -7.08
N ALA A 125 3.14 9.23 -6.40
CA ALA A 125 3.25 9.30 -4.95
C ALA A 125 3.51 10.74 -4.46
N HIS A 126 4.36 11.50 -5.15
CA HIS A 126 4.58 12.91 -4.86
C HIS A 126 3.29 13.75 -5.03
N ALA A 127 2.54 13.53 -6.12
CA ALA A 127 1.29 14.23 -6.38
C ALA A 127 0.23 13.93 -5.30
N ALA A 128 0.09 12.66 -4.90
CA ALA A 128 -0.82 12.26 -3.82
C ALA A 128 -0.47 12.93 -2.49
N LEU A 129 0.81 12.96 -2.11
CA LEU A 129 1.26 13.61 -0.88
C LEU A 129 1.10 15.13 -0.93
N ALA A 130 1.25 15.75 -2.10
CA ALA A 130 1.00 17.17 -2.28
C ALA A 130 -0.49 17.51 -2.08
N LEU A 131 -1.41 16.70 -2.63
CA LEU A 131 -2.85 16.84 -2.40
C LEU A 131 -3.19 16.72 -0.91
N LEU A 132 -2.69 15.67 -0.23
CA LEU A 132 -2.96 15.46 1.19
C LEU A 132 -2.46 16.59 2.09
N ARG A 133 -1.36 17.26 1.72
CA ARG A 133 -0.87 18.44 2.44
C ARG A 133 -1.74 19.68 2.24
N ALA A 134 -2.46 19.78 1.12
CA ALA A 134 -3.35 20.90 0.85
C ALA A 134 -4.74 20.74 1.50
N GLU A 135 -5.16 19.49 1.75
CA GLU A 135 -6.43 19.11 2.40
C GLU A 135 -6.34 19.03 3.94
N GLY A 136 -5.16 19.29 4.52
CA GLY A 136 -4.84 19.13 5.94
C GLY A 136 -4.72 20.45 6.71
#